data_AF-X1G1T1-F1
#
_entry.id   AF-X1G1T1-F1
#
_cell.length_a   1.000
_cell.length_b   1.000
_cell.length_c   1.000
_cell.angle_alpha   90.00
_cell.angle_beta   90.00
_cell.angle_gamma   90.00
#
_symmetry.space_group_name_H-M   'P 1'
#
loop_
_entity.id
_entity.type
_entity.pdbx_description
1 polymer ?
#
loop_
_entity_poly.entity_id
_entity_poly.type
_entity_poly.pdbx_seq_one_letter_code
_entity_poly.pdbx_strand_id
1 'polypeptide(L)' 'MKAEINRYQQGYEIEQGKVDPKLREELVVKYAPLVRYIAGRMAVRVPPNVSREELTSAGIVG' A
#
# COMPACT_ATOMS: atom_id res chain seq x y z
N MET A 1 25.12 -2.61 13.95
CA MET A 1 24.73 -1.79 12.77
C MET A 1 24.62 -2.58 11.46
N LYS A 2 25.69 -2.98 10.75
CA LYS A 2 25.55 -3.67 9.43
C LYS A 2 24.82 -5.03 9.48
N ALA A 3 24.97 -5.80 10.57
CA ALA A 3 24.31 -7.10 10.76
C ALA A 3 22.81 -7.00 11.11
N GLU A 4 22.34 -5.85 11.58
CA GLU A 4 20.91 -5.63 11.88
C GLU A 4 20.16 -5.22 10.63
N ILE A 5 20.77 -4.35 9.81
CA ILE A 5 20.23 -3.94 8.51
C ILE A 5 20.01 -5.16 7.60
N ASN A 6 20.96 -6.10 7.59
CA ASN A 6 20.88 -7.31 6.77
C ASN A 6 19.69 -8.23 7.18
N ARG A 7 19.35 -8.30 8.47
CA ARG A 7 18.19 -9.08 8.95
C ARG A 7 16.86 -8.50 8.48
N TYR A 8 16.74 -7.18 8.38
CA TYR A 8 15.53 -6.54 7.82
C TYR A 8 15.42 -6.77 6.30
N GLN A 9 16.55 -6.69 5.57
CA GLN A 9 16.54 -6.98 4.14
C GLN A 9 16.19 -8.45 3.86
N GLN A 10 16.73 -9.37 4.64
CA GLN A 10 16.46 -10.80 4.49
C GLN A 10 15.02 -11.17 4.83
N GLY A 11 14.38 -10.51 5.80
CA GLY A 11 12.94 -10.68 6.07
C GLY A 11 12.06 -10.20 4.91
N TYR A 12 12.45 -9.11 4.25
CA TYR A 12 11.73 -8.55 3.10
C TYR A 12 11.76 -9.47 1.87
N GLU A 13 12.90 -10.12 1.60
CA GLU A 13 13.06 -11.03 0.46
C GLU A 13 12.28 -12.35 0.63
N ILE A 14 12.16 -12.85 1.86
CA ILE A 14 11.47 -14.12 2.16
C ILE A 14 9.95 -14.02 1.93
N GLU A 15 9.34 -12.84 2.09
CA GLU A 15 7.91 -12.62 1.87
C GLU A 15 7.54 -12.40 0.40
N GLN A 16 8.40 -11.71 -0.37
CA GLN A 16 8.17 -11.45 -1.80
C GLN A 16 8.25 -12.72 -2.65
N GLY A 17 9.04 -13.72 -2.25
CA GLY A 17 9.23 -14.96 -3.00
C GLY A 17 8.06 -15.96 -2.96
N LYS A 18 6.99 -15.71 -2.18
CA LYS A 18 5.92 -16.69 -1.93
C LYS A 18 4.60 -16.41 -2.65
N VAL A 19 4.40 -15.24 -3.24
CA VAL A 19 3.13 -14.87 -3.87
C VAL A 19 3.31 -14.79 -5.38
N ASP A 20 2.43 -15.47 -6.14
CA ASP A 20 2.39 -15.35 -7.59
C ASP A 20 2.15 -13.87 -7.99
N PRO A 21 3.08 -13.24 -8.74
CA PRO A 21 2.94 -11.85 -9.16
C PRO A 21 1.64 -11.56 -9.92
N LYS A 22 1.13 -12.53 -10.70
CA LYS A 22 -0.13 -12.37 -11.45
C LYS A 22 -1.34 -12.34 -10.53
N LEU A 23 -1.39 -13.26 -9.56
CA LEU A 23 -2.45 -13.27 -8.56
C LEU A 23 -2.42 -12.00 -7.70
N ARG A 24 -1.22 -11.53 -7.33
CA ARG A 24 -1.06 -10.25 -6.62
C ARG A 24 -1.66 -9.10 -7.43
N GLU A 25 -1.29 -8.97 -8.69
CA GLU A 25 -1.78 -7.90 -9.57
C GLU A 25 -3.31 -7.97 -9.73
N GLU A 26 -3.87 -9.17 -9.94
CA GLU A 26 -5.32 -9.37 -10.03
C GLU A 26 -6.05 -8.90 -8.76
N LEU A 27 -5.54 -9.27 -7.59
CA LEU A 27 -6.12 -8.86 -6.31
C LEU A 27 -5.99 -7.35 -6.09
N VAL A 28 -4.84 -6.75 -6.40
CA VAL A 28 -4.63 -5.30 -6.29
C VAL A 28 -5.65 -4.55 -7.15
N VAL A 29 -5.79 -4.92 -8.42
CA VAL A 29 -6.76 -4.28 -9.33
C VAL A 29 -8.21 -4.50 -8.87
N LYS A 30 -8.54 -5.72 -8.43
CA LYS A 30 -9.88 -6.07 -7.91
C LYS A 30 -10.29 -5.21 -6.72
N TYR A 31 -9.35 -4.91 -5.82
CA TYR A 31 -9.63 -4.17 -4.58
C TYR A 31 -9.28 -2.68 -4.63
N ALA A 32 -8.56 -2.19 -5.64
CA ALA A 32 -8.26 -0.77 -5.84
C ALA A 32 -9.49 0.17 -5.70
N PRO A 33 -10.71 -0.19 -6.14
CA PRO A 33 -11.91 0.65 -5.90
C PRO A 33 -12.22 0.91 -4.42
N LEU A 34 -11.82 0.02 -3.51
CA LEU A 34 -11.99 0.21 -2.06
C LEU A 34 -11.14 1.36 -1.54
N VAL A 35 -9.92 1.52 -2.05
CA VAL A 35 -9.06 2.66 -1.71
C VAL A 35 -9.75 3.98 -2.05
N ARG A 36 -10.36 4.07 -3.25
CA ARG A 36 -11.11 5.26 -3.67
C ARG A 36 -12.30 5.57 -2.76
N TYR A 37 -12.99 4.53 -2.29
CA TYR A 37 -14.11 4.67 -1.36
C TYR A 37 -13.63 5.18 0.00
N ILE A 38 -12.61 4.54 0.58
CA ILE A 38 -12.03 4.91 1.87
C ILE A 38 -11.45 6.33 1.82
N ALA A 39 -10.66 6.66 0.79
CA ALA A 39 -10.12 8.00 0.58
C ALA A 39 -11.22 9.06 0.52
N GLY A 40 -12.36 8.76 -0.13
CA GLY A 40 -13.53 9.65 -0.13
C GLY A 40 -14.14 9.87 1.26
N ARG A 41 -14.23 8.82 2.08
CA ARG A 41 -14.71 8.92 3.47
C ARG A 41 -13.73 9.67 4.37
N MET A 42 -12.43 9.48 4.16
CA MET A 42 -11.38 10.18 4.88
C MET A 42 -11.34 11.66 4.52
N ALA A 43 -11.48 12.01 3.23
CA ALA A 43 -11.49 13.39 2.74
C ALA A 43 -12.53 14.28 3.45
N VAL A 44 -13.65 13.71 3.92
CA VAL A 44 -14.69 14.43 4.69
C VAL A 44 -14.24 14.81 6.11
N ARG A 45 -13.23 14.13 6.66
CA ARG A 45 -12.81 14.25 8.08
C ARG A 45 -11.43 14.87 8.26
N VAL A 46 -10.65 15.02 7.19
CA VAL A 46 -9.30 15.60 7.23
C VAL A 46 -9.36 17.12 7.01
N PRO A 47 -8.35 17.87 7.46
CA PRO A 47 -8.30 19.31 7.20
C PRO A 47 -8.11 19.60 5.70
N PRO A 48 -8.46 20.83 5.24
CA PRO A 48 -8.54 21.17 3.82
C PRO A 48 -7.18 21.21 3.10
N ASN A 49 -6.08 21.12 3.84
CA ASN A 49 -4.73 21.03 3.27
C ASN A 49 -4.37 19.63 2.77
N VAL A 50 -5.21 18.61 3.03
CA VAL A 50 -5.00 17.25 2.56
C VAL A 50 -5.96 16.98 1.40
N SER A 51 -5.42 16.64 0.24
CA SER A 51 -6.22 16.32 -0.94
C SER A 51 -6.70 14.86 -0.94
N ARG A 52 -7.79 14.61 -1.65
CA ARG A 52 -8.30 13.24 -1.85
C ARG A 52 -7.33 12.42 -2.69
N GLU A 53 -6.63 13.06 -3.61
CA GLU A 53 -5.64 12.47 -4.52
C GLU A 53 -4.43 11.95 -3.72
N GLU A 54 -3.94 12.71 -2.75
CA GLU A 54 -2.87 12.27 -1.83
C GLU A 54 -3.30 11.06 -0.99
N LEU A 55 -4.54 11.06 -0.49
CA LEU A 55 -5.08 9.91 0.25
C LEU A 55 -5.21 8.67 -0.64
N THR A 56 -5.61 8.86 -1.89
CA THR A 56 -5.79 7.77 -2.85
C THR A 56 -4.43 7.20 -3.27
N SER A 57 -3.43 8.04 -3.55
CA SER A 57 -2.10 7.59 -3.93
C SER A 57 -1.41 6.87 -2.78
N ALA A 58 -1.46 7.41 -1.57
CA ALA A 58 -0.91 6.76 -0.38
C ALA A 58 -1.55 5.39 -0.12
N GLY A 59 -2.87 5.28 -0.29
CA GLY A 59 -3.60 4.02 -0.11
C GLY A 59 -3.40 3.00 -1.24
N ILE A 60 -2.91 3.40 -2.42
CA ILE A 60 -2.52 2.47 -3.50
C ILE A 60 -1.10 1.93 -3.26
N VAL A 61 -0.22 2.75 -2.66
CA VAL A 61 1.17 2.38 -2.37
C VAL A 61 1.29 1.45 -1.15
N GLY A 62 0.49 1.71 -0.11
CA GLY A 62 0.46 0.90 1.11
C GLY A 62 -0.21 -0.44 0.93
#